data_AF-A0A1Y2EN75-F1
#
_entry.id   AF-A0A1Y2EN75-F1
#
_cell.length_a   1.000
_cell.length_b   1.000
_cell.length_c   1.000
_cell.angle_alpha   90.00
_cell.angle_beta   90.00
_cell.angle_gamma   90.00
#
_symmetry.space_group_name_H-M   'P 1'
#
loop_
_entity.id
_entity.type
_entity.pdbx_description
1 polymer ?
#
loop_
_entity_poly.entity_id
_entity_poly.type
_entity_poly.pdbx_seq_one_letter_code
_entity_poly.pdbx_strand_id
1 'polypeptide(L)'
;MRNIKFRSYYIYLYILLFKLYLSYGKDFYITSNSTYFDSNSDVNIDTLINNESQNEAINLYFMDDLYDFSIKFNNDINIYNDINIIGMSNNGTIFDFKNTRKGSMLINYSSKSGYKILFKNIIFQNFNSNGDEKVSLFQMTSTPVEQKIYFEDCIFQNNNCILIKMQRHNGCDINLEEEKFSTISLDNCYFYNNRELLFYIIMKEVTALALESLCQRVIINNSRFEYNDNIIRLQSGNLFINNSTFNNNYSKKNEATAQFIDSYGYKNKVIVKDSQISNIKLVDDLPLIFIKKSYMKIYNCRINNIVGSYYHMIRIKIAPTIELEKNYIYQIRIFII
;
A
#
# COMPACT_ATOMS: atom_id res chain seq x y z
N MET A 1 -33.60 42.32 -21.84
CA MET A 1 -32.46 41.35 -21.80
C MET A 1 -31.56 41.44 -20.56
N ARG A 2 -31.32 42.59 -19.91
CA ARG A 2 -30.46 42.66 -18.70
C ARG A 2 -30.95 41.81 -17.52
N ASN A 3 -32.26 41.79 -17.22
CA ASN A 3 -32.80 41.04 -16.07
C ASN A 3 -32.69 39.50 -16.16
N ILE A 4 -32.65 38.93 -17.37
CA ILE A 4 -32.55 37.47 -17.55
C ILE A 4 -31.14 36.99 -17.20
N LYS A 5 -30.10 37.75 -17.60
CA LYS A 5 -28.70 37.40 -17.31
C LYS A 5 -28.41 37.40 -15.80
N PHE A 6 -28.99 38.32 -15.04
CA PHE A 6 -28.85 38.36 -13.58
C PHE A 6 -29.47 37.14 -12.90
N ARG A 7 -30.66 36.69 -13.32
CA ARG A 7 -31.30 35.50 -12.74
C ARG A 7 -30.51 34.21 -12.99
N SER A 8 -29.99 34.04 -14.21
CA SER A 8 -29.13 32.90 -14.53
C SER A 8 -27.86 32.87 -13.65
N TYR A 9 -27.23 34.03 -13.42
CA TYR A 9 -26.05 34.13 -12.55
C TYR A 9 -26.34 33.63 -11.11
N TYR A 10 -27.45 34.06 -10.51
CA TYR A 10 -27.82 33.59 -9.16
C TYR A 10 -28.13 32.09 -9.12
N ILE A 11 -28.78 31.53 -10.15
CA ILE A 11 -29.03 30.07 -10.23
C ILE A 11 -27.69 29.31 -10.26
N TYR A 12 -26.72 29.74 -11.07
CA TYR A 12 -25.40 29.11 -11.11
C TYR A 12 -24.66 29.24 -9.77
N LEU A 13 -24.76 30.41 -9.12
CA LEU A 13 -24.18 30.62 -7.80
C LEU A 13 -24.82 29.70 -6.75
N TYR A 14 -26.15 29.55 -6.75
CA TYR A 14 -26.85 28.62 -5.86
C TYR A 14 -26.48 27.17 -6.13
N ILE A 15 -26.38 26.74 -7.39
CA ILE A 15 -25.92 25.39 -7.75
C ILE A 15 -24.49 25.16 -7.27
N LEU A 16 -23.61 26.15 -7.43
CA LEU A 16 -22.23 26.08 -6.96
C LEU A 16 -22.16 25.99 -5.42
N LEU A 17 -22.86 26.87 -4.71
CA LEU A 17 -22.92 26.87 -3.24
C LEU A 17 -23.55 25.58 -2.71
N PHE A 18 -24.58 25.06 -3.37
CA PHE A 18 -25.21 23.78 -3.01
C PHE A 18 -24.25 22.61 -3.25
N LYS A 19 -23.50 22.61 -4.36
CA LYS A 19 -22.45 21.61 -4.60
C LYS A 19 -21.32 21.69 -3.58
N LEU A 20 -20.91 22.89 -3.18
CA LEU A 20 -19.93 23.09 -2.12
C LEU A 20 -20.47 22.59 -0.77
N TYR A 21 -21.73 22.89 -0.46
CA TYR A 21 -22.42 22.43 0.75
C TYR A 21 -22.52 20.89 0.81
N LEU A 22 -22.88 20.25 -0.30
CA LEU A 22 -22.93 18.78 -0.40
C LEU A 22 -21.56 18.10 -0.46
N SER A 23 -20.48 18.88 -0.66
CA SER A 23 -19.11 18.35 -0.72
C SER A 23 -18.42 18.32 0.64
N TYR A 24 -19.07 18.80 1.72
CA TYR A 24 -18.47 18.73 3.04
C TYR A 24 -18.47 17.28 3.52
N GLY A 25 -17.28 16.79 3.86
CA GLY A 25 -17.13 15.55 4.61
C GLY A 25 -17.53 15.75 6.07
N LYS A 26 -17.85 14.67 6.75
CA LYS A 26 -18.11 14.64 8.18
C LYS A 26 -16.78 14.56 8.93
N ASP A 27 -16.51 15.57 9.75
CA ASP A 27 -15.29 15.66 10.54
C ASP A 27 -15.49 15.11 11.96
N PHE A 28 -14.59 14.23 12.39
CA PHE A 28 -14.54 13.70 13.75
C PHE A 28 -13.16 13.96 14.36
N TYR A 29 -13.14 14.48 15.59
CA TYR A 29 -11.93 14.77 16.34
C TYR A 29 -11.77 13.74 17.44
N ILE A 30 -10.77 12.88 17.28
CA ILE A 30 -10.53 11.71 18.11
C ILE A 30 -9.38 12.05 19.07
N THR A 31 -9.59 11.86 20.36
CA THR A 31 -8.55 11.94 21.40
C THR A 31 -8.26 10.56 21.98
N SER A 32 -7.07 10.34 22.52
CA SER A 32 -6.61 9.10 23.14
C SER A 32 -7.49 8.65 24.31
N ASN A 33 -8.09 9.62 25.02
CA ASN A 33 -9.04 9.37 26.11
C ASN A 33 -10.50 9.25 25.63
N SER A 34 -10.77 9.29 24.33
CA SER A 34 -12.12 9.11 23.80
C SER A 34 -12.61 7.67 24.02
N THR A 35 -13.93 7.51 24.11
CA THR A 35 -14.55 6.19 24.27
C THR A 35 -14.22 5.25 23.10
N TYR A 36 -13.83 5.78 21.94
CA TYR A 36 -13.50 5.00 20.75
C TYR A 36 -12.36 3.98 20.93
N PHE A 37 -11.52 4.15 21.97
CA PHE A 37 -10.44 3.21 22.33
C PHE A 37 -10.70 2.42 23.62
N ASP A 38 -11.86 2.58 24.24
CA ASP A 38 -12.23 1.76 25.39
C ASP A 38 -12.67 0.37 24.91
N SER A 39 -11.94 -0.67 25.34
CA SER A 39 -12.28 -2.08 25.06
C SER A 39 -13.69 -2.47 25.48
N ASN A 40 -14.28 -1.74 26.42
CA ASN A 40 -15.59 -2.02 26.99
C ASN A 40 -16.71 -1.15 26.40
N SER A 41 -16.39 -0.22 25.49
CA SER A 41 -17.41 0.60 24.87
C SER A 41 -17.97 -0.06 23.61
N ASP A 42 -19.28 0.04 23.43
CA ASP A 42 -19.96 -0.39 22.19
C ASP A 42 -19.69 0.57 21.02
N VAL A 43 -18.99 1.70 21.25
CA VAL A 43 -18.76 2.75 20.26
C VAL A 43 -17.28 2.82 19.91
N ASN A 44 -16.93 2.29 18.75
CA ASN A 44 -15.56 2.15 18.27
C ASN A 44 -15.38 2.81 16.88
N ILE A 45 -14.14 2.99 16.41
CA ILE A 45 -13.81 3.61 15.11
C ILE A 45 -14.54 2.93 13.95
N ASP A 46 -14.66 1.60 13.98
CA ASP A 46 -15.45 0.85 12.99
C ASP A 46 -16.94 1.23 13.06
N THR A 47 -17.51 1.39 14.25
CA THR A 47 -18.91 1.84 14.38
C THR A 47 -19.11 3.27 13.89
N LEU A 48 -18.13 4.17 14.11
CA LEU A 48 -18.15 5.53 13.56
C LEU A 48 -18.16 5.51 12.04
N ILE A 49 -17.34 4.66 11.44
CA ILE A 49 -17.24 4.56 9.98
C ILE A 49 -18.50 3.89 9.40
N ASN A 50 -19.02 2.86 10.06
CA ASN A 50 -20.10 2.02 9.54
C ASN A 50 -21.51 2.62 9.72
N ASN A 51 -21.72 3.52 10.70
CA ASN A 51 -23.05 4.06 11.02
C ASN A 51 -23.42 5.32 10.22
N GLU A 52 -22.50 5.89 9.46
CA GLU A 52 -22.72 7.16 8.76
C GLU A 52 -23.32 6.96 7.36
N SER A 53 -24.10 7.96 6.91
CA SER A 53 -24.85 7.89 5.66
C SER A 53 -23.96 7.79 4.42
N GLN A 54 -24.37 6.96 3.45
CA GLN A 54 -23.60 6.42 2.33
C GLN A 54 -23.04 7.41 1.27
N ASN A 55 -22.99 8.72 1.52
CA ASN A 55 -22.71 9.70 0.47
C ASN A 55 -21.66 10.78 0.79
N GLU A 56 -21.27 10.98 2.05
CA GLU A 56 -20.32 12.04 2.44
C GLU A 56 -18.97 11.43 2.81
N ALA A 57 -17.86 12.09 2.48
CA ALA A 57 -16.54 11.63 2.95
C ALA A 57 -16.46 11.71 4.48
N ILE A 58 -15.74 10.81 5.13
CA ILE A 58 -15.50 10.84 6.58
C ILE A 58 -14.05 11.23 6.82
N ASN A 59 -13.82 12.25 7.64
CA ASN A 59 -12.50 12.67 8.08
C ASN A 59 -12.35 12.39 9.57
N LEU A 60 -11.37 11.58 9.94
CA LEU A 60 -11.02 11.25 11.32
C LEU A 60 -9.68 11.93 11.66
N TYR A 61 -9.72 12.93 12.53
CA TYR A 61 -8.54 13.67 13.00
C TYR A 61 -8.09 13.14 14.37
N PHE A 62 -6.88 12.60 14.42
CA PHE A 62 -6.28 12.07 15.65
C PHE A 62 -5.43 13.17 16.28
N MET A 63 -5.99 13.79 17.33
CA MET A 63 -5.48 15.03 17.93
C MET A 63 -4.25 14.85 18.82
N ASP A 64 -4.07 13.66 19.38
CA ASP A 64 -2.98 13.38 20.31
C ASP A 64 -1.76 12.76 19.60
N ASP A 65 -0.63 12.75 20.31
CA ASP A 65 0.62 12.21 19.77
C ASP A 65 0.65 10.68 19.72
N LEU A 66 -0.11 9.99 20.59
CA LEU A 66 -0.02 8.54 20.79
C LEU A 66 -1.39 7.91 21.04
N TYR A 67 -1.64 6.79 20.35
CA TYR A 67 -2.81 5.93 20.51
C TYR A 67 -2.39 4.48 20.68
N ASP A 68 -2.96 3.82 21.68
CA ASP A 68 -2.73 2.39 21.93
C ASP A 68 -3.71 1.55 21.09
N PHE A 69 -3.19 0.95 20.03
CA PHE A 69 -3.95 0.06 19.15
C PHE A 69 -3.87 -1.41 19.58
N SER A 70 -3.18 -1.73 20.67
CA SER A 70 -3.08 -3.10 21.22
C SER A 70 -4.33 -3.55 21.98
N ILE A 71 -5.35 -2.69 22.10
CA ILE A 71 -6.53 -2.97 22.92
C ILE A 71 -7.48 -3.95 22.21
N LYS A 72 -7.73 -3.77 20.91
CA LYS A 72 -8.70 -4.56 20.10
C LYS A 72 -8.02 -5.58 19.21
N PHE A 73 -8.61 -6.77 19.02
CA PHE A 73 -8.01 -7.80 18.16
C PHE A 73 -7.88 -7.37 16.69
N ASN A 74 -8.98 -7.03 16.03
CA ASN A 74 -9.01 -6.55 14.65
C ASN A 74 -9.92 -5.33 14.51
N ASN A 75 -9.59 -4.46 13.57
CA ASN A 75 -10.38 -3.32 13.11
C ASN A 75 -10.92 -3.62 11.71
N ASP A 76 -12.19 -4.02 11.64
CA ASP A 76 -12.87 -4.29 10.38
C ASP A 76 -13.47 -2.98 9.86
N ILE A 77 -12.84 -2.39 8.85
CA ILE A 77 -13.23 -1.12 8.26
C ILE A 77 -13.99 -1.39 6.96
N ASN A 78 -15.30 -1.11 6.95
CA ASN A 78 -16.10 -1.22 5.73
C ASN A 78 -16.17 0.15 5.03
N ILE A 79 -15.78 0.18 3.76
CA ILE A 79 -15.70 1.38 2.94
C ILE A 79 -16.99 1.51 2.11
N TYR A 80 -17.84 2.47 2.51
CA TYR A 80 -19.05 2.87 1.79
C TYR A 80 -18.94 4.25 1.13
N ASN A 81 -17.87 4.98 1.46
CA ASN A 81 -17.58 6.37 1.15
C ASN A 81 -16.07 6.59 1.30
N ASP A 82 -15.58 7.76 0.87
CA ASP A 82 -14.18 8.13 1.09
C ASP A 82 -13.90 8.32 2.59
N ILE A 83 -12.82 7.74 3.08
CA ILE A 83 -12.41 7.84 4.50
C ILE A 83 -10.99 8.38 4.57
N ASN A 84 -10.78 9.44 5.34
CA ASN A 84 -9.47 10.03 5.60
C ASN A 84 -9.15 9.89 7.09
N ILE A 85 -8.03 9.25 7.41
CA ILE A 85 -7.52 9.03 8.77
C ILE A 85 -6.23 9.84 8.89
N ILE A 86 -6.27 10.93 9.68
CA ILE A 86 -5.27 11.99 9.67
C ILE A 86 -4.69 12.18 11.07
N GLY A 87 -3.37 12.00 11.20
CA GLY A 87 -2.63 12.36 12.40
C GLY A 87 -2.35 13.87 12.47
N MET A 88 -2.62 14.49 13.61
CA MET A 88 -2.46 15.94 13.80
C MET A 88 -1.18 16.33 14.54
N SER A 89 -0.42 15.36 15.05
CA SER A 89 0.86 15.66 15.69
C SER A 89 1.88 16.21 14.69
N ASN A 90 2.67 17.20 15.12
CA ASN A 90 3.70 17.84 14.30
C ASN A 90 4.76 16.85 13.78
N ASN A 91 5.00 15.76 14.50
CA ASN A 91 5.99 14.75 14.14
C ASN A 91 5.35 13.42 13.71
N GLY A 92 4.06 13.43 13.37
CA GLY A 92 3.28 12.24 13.09
C GLY A 92 2.62 11.66 14.33
N THR A 93 1.36 11.27 14.20
CA THR A 93 0.60 10.63 15.28
C THR A 93 0.93 9.15 15.34
N ILE A 94 1.29 8.64 16.52
CA ILE A 94 1.74 7.26 16.72
C ILE A 94 0.55 6.34 16.98
N PHE A 95 0.40 5.31 16.14
CA PHE A 95 -0.43 4.14 16.39
C PHE A 95 0.48 3.01 16.86
N ASP A 96 0.48 2.76 18.17
CA ASP A 96 1.35 1.75 18.79
C ASP A 96 0.61 0.45 19.05
N PHE A 97 1.11 -0.64 18.48
CA PHE A 97 0.53 -1.97 18.61
C PHE A 97 1.18 -2.80 19.74
N LYS A 98 2.15 -2.22 20.47
CA LYS A 98 2.81 -2.78 21.65
C LYS A 98 3.36 -4.20 21.48
N ASN A 99 3.91 -4.51 20.30
CA ASN A 99 4.40 -5.84 19.91
C ASN A 99 3.34 -6.92 19.98
N THR A 100 2.09 -6.58 19.69
CA THR A 100 0.97 -7.51 19.63
C THR A 100 0.47 -7.67 18.20
N ARG A 101 -0.27 -8.76 17.95
CA ARG A 101 -1.02 -8.97 16.69
C ARG A 101 -2.35 -8.22 16.63
N LYS A 102 -2.68 -7.52 17.71
CA LYS A 102 -3.93 -6.80 17.88
C LYS A 102 -3.88 -5.49 17.10
N GLY A 103 -5.03 -4.95 16.75
CA GLY A 103 -5.19 -3.70 16.02
C GLY A 103 -5.02 -3.83 14.51
N SER A 104 -4.88 -5.05 13.98
CA SER A 104 -4.79 -5.29 12.53
C SER A 104 -6.02 -4.71 11.82
N MET A 105 -5.84 -4.17 10.62
CA MET A 105 -6.89 -3.49 9.87
C MET A 105 -7.33 -4.34 8.69
N LEU A 106 -8.55 -4.87 8.73
CA LEU A 106 -9.19 -5.53 7.60
C LEU A 106 -10.06 -4.52 6.87
N ILE A 107 -9.69 -4.19 5.63
CA ILE A 107 -10.37 -3.17 4.83
C ILE A 107 -11.25 -3.87 3.81
N ASN A 108 -12.56 -3.70 3.96
CA ASN A 108 -13.59 -4.29 3.11
C ASN A 108 -14.28 -3.20 2.30
N TYR A 109 -14.40 -3.38 0.99
CA TYR A 109 -15.15 -2.44 0.14
C TYR A 109 -16.53 -3.00 -0.17
N SER A 110 -17.53 -2.12 -0.17
CA SER A 110 -18.86 -2.46 -0.69
C SER A 110 -18.80 -2.74 -2.21
N SER A 111 -19.78 -3.47 -2.75
CA SER A 111 -19.79 -3.96 -4.13
C SER A 111 -19.85 -2.88 -5.22
N LYS A 112 -20.12 -1.62 -4.85
CA LYS A 112 -20.04 -0.42 -5.70
C LYS A 112 -18.87 0.42 -5.19
N SER A 113 -17.66 0.32 -5.73
CA SER A 113 -16.60 1.15 -5.14
C SER A 113 -15.58 1.63 -6.14
N GLY A 114 -15.52 2.95 -6.29
CA GLY A 114 -14.31 3.72 -6.63
C GLY A 114 -13.81 4.57 -5.45
N TYR A 115 -14.36 4.33 -4.25
CA TYR A 115 -14.04 5.02 -3.01
C TYR A 115 -12.61 4.74 -2.54
N LYS A 116 -12.10 5.63 -1.70
CA LYS A 116 -10.75 5.52 -1.15
C LYS A 116 -10.68 5.57 0.37
N ILE A 117 -9.64 4.95 0.92
CA ILE A 117 -9.19 5.20 2.28
C ILE A 117 -7.79 5.82 2.24
N LEU A 118 -7.60 6.92 2.94
CA LEU A 118 -6.34 7.66 3.06
C LEU A 118 -5.87 7.62 4.52
N PHE A 119 -4.61 7.23 4.72
CA PHE A 119 -3.88 7.43 5.96
C PHE A 119 -2.85 8.53 5.75
N LYS A 120 -2.85 9.54 6.62
CA LYS A 120 -1.96 10.69 6.49
C LYS A 120 -1.27 11.05 7.81
N ASN A 121 0.05 11.25 7.77
CA ASN A 121 0.85 11.70 8.91
C ASN A 121 0.71 10.79 10.15
N ILE A 122 0.77 9.47 9.92
CA ILE A 122 0.64 8.44 10.97
C ILE A 122 1.93 7.60 11.02
N ILE A 123 2.36 7.29 12.24
CA ILE A 123 3.45 6.36 12.54
C ILE A 123 2.84 5.04 13.01
N PHE A 124 2.92 3.99 12.20
CA PHE A 124 2.53 2.64 12.55
C PHE A 124 3.73 1.89 13.14
N GLN A 125 3.66 1.52 14.42
CA GLN A 125 4.80 0.89 15.09
C GLN A 125 4.49 -0.31 15.97
N ASN A 126 5.48 -1.21 16.05
CA ASN A 126 5.48 -2.35 16.94
C ASN A 126 4.31 -3.33 16.70
N PHE A 127 3.82 -3.49 15.46
CA PHE A 127 2.90 -4.57 15.15
C PHE A 127 3.65 -5.89 15.02
N ASN A 128 3.14 -6.98 15.59
CA ASN A 128 3.79 -8.29 15.53
C ASN A 128 2.78 -9.39 15.18
N SER A 129 2.97 -10.07 14.05
CA SER A 129 2.14 -11.21 13.63
C SER A 129 2.32 -12.44 14.53
N ASN A 130 3.36 -12.46 15.37
CA ASN A 130 3.86 -13.62 16.10
C ASN A 130 4.19 -14.81 15.17
N GLY A 131 4.64 -14.51 13.95
CA GLY A 131 5.00 -15.49 12.92
C GLY A 131 3.80 -16.09 12.16
N ASP A 132 2.59 -15.57 12.36
CA ASP A 132 1.43 -15.97 11.56
C ASP A 132 1.38 -15.21 10.24
N GLU A 133 1.86 -15.84 9.17
CA GLU A 133 1.87 -15.31 7.79
C GLU A 133 0.47 -14.95 7.25
N LYS A 134 -0.61 -15.41 7.92
CA LYS A 134 -1.97 -15.04 7.55
C LYS A 134 -2.31 -13.63 8.01
N VAL A 135 -1.65 -13.14 9.06
CA VAL A 135 -1.91 -11.84 9.68
C VAL A 135 -0.97 -10.80 9.08
N SER A 136 -1.57 -9.72 8.60
CA SER A 136 -0.87 -8.52 8.14
C SER A 136 -1.42 -7.30 8.87
N LEU A 137 -0.63 -6.23 8.96
CA LEU A 137 -1.10 -4.99 9.57
C LEU A 137 -2.30 -4.41 8.80
N PHE A 138 -2.21 -4.37 7.47
CA PHE A 138 -3.31 -4.01 6.57
C PHE A 138 -3.66 -5.18 5.67
N GLN A 139 -4.91 -5.62 5.70
CA GLN A 139 -5.40 -6.68 4.84
C GLN A 139 -6.57 -6.18 3.99
N MET A 140 -6.46 -6.40 2.68
CA MET A 140 -7.55 -6.22 1.73
C MET A 140 -7.89 -7.56 1.10
N THR A 141 -9.08 -8.07 1.36
CA THR A 141 -9.65 -9.21 0.63
C THR A 141 -10.58 -8.68 -0.44
N SER A 142 -10.19 -8.81 -1.70
CA SER A 142 -10.89 -8.18 -2.80
C SER A 142 -11.68 -9.18 -3.64
N THR A 143 -12.98 -8.93 -3.73
CA THR A 143 -13.86 -9.42 -4.79
C THR A 143 -14.16 -8.30 -5.80
N PRO A 144 -14.59 -7.08 -5.38
CA PRO A 144 -14.75 -5.97 -6.32
C PRO A 144 -13.39 -5.41 -6.79
N VAL A 145 -13.39 -4.78 -7.97
CA VAL A 145 -12.28 -3.98 -8.50
C VAL A 145 -12.32 -2.57 -7.89
N GLU A 146 -11.44 -1.65 -8.31
CA GLU A 146 -11.50 -0.22 -7.94
C GLU A 146 -11.30 0.14 -6.45
N GLN A 147 -10.73 -0.77 -5.66
CA GLN A 147 -10.38 -0.51 -4.26
C GLN A 147 -9.14 0.38 -4.14
N LYS A 148 -9.21 1.51 -3.44
CA LYS A 148 -8.08 2.45 -3.39
C LYS A 148 -7.64 2.75 -1.96
N ILE A 149 -6.40 2.44 -1.64
CA ILE A 149 -5.76 2.77 -0.35
C ILE A 149 -4.55 3.67 -0.58
N TYR A 150 -4.48 4.75 0.18
CA TYR A 150 -3.45 5.77 0.10
C TYR A 150 -2.76 5.94 1.44
N PHE A 151 -1.44 6.09 1.40
CA PHE A 151 -0.60 6.47 2.53
C PHE A 151 0.22 7.70 2.12
N GLU A 152 0.06 8.79 2.85
CA GLU A 152 0.77 10.05 2.65
C GLU A 152 1.53 10.42 3.92
N ASP A 153 2.82 10.74 3.82
CA ASP A 153 3.64 11.18 4.95
C ASP A 153 3.62 10.19 6.13
N CYS A 154 3.51 8.88 5.85
CA CYS A 154 3.40 7.84 6.88
C CYS A 154 4.76 7.21 7.20
N ILE A 155 4.90 6.73 8.43
CA ILE A 155 6.07 5.97 8.88
C ILE A 155 5.63 4.57 9.31
N PHE A 156 6.33 3.54 8.86
CA PHE A 156 6.16 2.17 9.30
C PHE A 156 7.47 1.74 9.97
N GLN A 157 7.46 1.51 11.28
CA GLN A 157 8.69 1.18 12.00
C GLN A 157 8.56 0.02 12.98
N ASN A 158 9.61 -0.80 13.06
CA ASN A 158 9.73 -1.90 14.02
C ASN A 158 8.55 -2.89 13.98
N ASN A 159 7.92 -3.08 12.82
CA ASN A 159 6.86 -4.07 12.66
C ASN A 159 7.48 -5.42 12.28
N ASN A 160 6.94 -6.51 12.83
CA ASN A 160 7.34 -7.88 12.54
C ASN A 160 6.13 -8.64 11.96
N CYS A 161 5.80 -8.31 10.72
CA CYS A 161 4.66 -8.86 9.99
C CYS A 161 4.74 -8.48 8.51
N ILE A 162 3.88 -9.09 7.70
CA ILE A 162 3.49 -8.48 6.43
C ILE A 162 2.77 -7.15 6.68
N LEU A 163 3.28 -6.03 6.14
CA LEU A 163 2.66 -4.73 6.36
C LEU A 163 1.34 -4.61 5.59
N ILE A 164 1.37 -4.83 4.28
CA ILE A 164 0.19 -4.69 3.42
C ILE A 164 0.00 -5.96 2.60
N LYS A 165 -1.18 -6.56 2.77
CA LYS A 165 -1.61 -7.75 2.06
C LYS A 165 -2.83 -7.43 1.20
N MET A 166 -2.68 -7.56 -0.11
CA MET A 166 -3.81 -7.49 -1.03
C MET A 166 -4.02 -8.86 -1.67
N GLN A 167 -5.11 -9.51 -1.30
CA GLN A 167 -5.45 -10.84 -1.77
C GLN A 167 -6.76 -10.81 -2.55
N ARG A 168 -6.67 -11.13 -3.84
CA ARG A 168 -7.85 -11.23 -4.72
C ARG A 168 -8.30 -12.67 -4.86
N HIS A 169 -9.61 -12.91 -4.81
CA HIS A 169 -10.14 -14.27 -4.94
C HIS A 169 -10.27 -14.74 -6.39
N ASN A 170 -10.75 -13.87 -7.28
CA ASN A 170 -11.07 -14.21 -8.66
C ASN A 170 -10.22 -13.41 -9.66
N GLY A 171 -10.19 -13.83 -10.93
CA GLY A 171 -9.72 -12.98 -12.02
C GLY A 171 -10.57 -11.71 -12.18
N CYS A 172 -10.09 -10.75 -12.96
CA CYS A 172 -10.81 -9.56 -13.40
C CYS A 172 -10.94 -9.56 -14.93
N ASP A 173 -11.72 -8.62 -15.47
CA ASP A 173 -11.78 -8.42 -16.92
C ASP A 173 -10.37 -8.11 -17.45
N ILE A 174 -9.94 -8.84 -18.49
CA ILE A 174 -8.64 -8.64 -19.13
C ILE A 174 -8.52 -7.27 -19.80
N ASN A 175 -9.66 -6.63 -20.11
CA ASN A 175 -9.75 -5.30 -20.69
C ASN A 175 -10.13 -4.24 -19.65
N LEU A 176 -10.02 -4.55 -18.36
CA LEU A 176 -10.29 -3.59 -17.31
C LEU A 176 -9.40 -2.36 -17.49
N GLU A 177 -10.02 -1.18 -17.49
CA GLU A 177 -9.29 0.08 -17.59
C GLU A 177 -8.37 0.25 -16.39
N GLU A 178 -7.17 0.79 -16.64
CA GLU A 178 -6.12 0.93 -15.64
C GLU A 178 -6.55 1.78 -14.41
N GLU A 179 -7.44 2.75 -14.61
CA GLU A 179 -8.04 3.58 -13.56
C GLU A 179 -8.96 2.80 -12.60
N LYS A 180 -9.40 1.61 -13.04
CA LYS A 180 -10.27 0.71 -12.29
C LYS A 180 -9.51 -0.33 -11.48
N PHE A 181 -8.18 -0.27 -11.48
CA PHE A 181 -7.36 -1.22 -10.73
C PHE A 181 -7.48 -0.96 -9.24
N SER A 182 -7.54 -2.04 -8.45
CA SER A 182 -7.33 -1.94 -7.01
C SER A 182 -5.92 -1.44 -6.75
N THR A 183 -5.78 -0.29 -6.10
CA THR A 183 -4.55 0.49 -6.02
C THR A 183 -4.12 0.68 -4.57
N ILE A 184 -2.87 0.35 -4.28
CA ILE A 184 -2.13 0.80 -3.10
C ILE A 184 -1.19 1.92 -3.57
N SER A 185 -1.29 3.10 -2.97
CA SER A 185 -0.42 4.24 -3.27
C SER A 185 0.29 4.71 -2.00
N LEU A 186 1.60 4.85 -2.10
CA LEU A 186 2.50 5.25 -1.02
C LEU A 186 3.26 6.48 -1.51
N ASP A 187 3.07 7.63 -0.86
CA ASP A 187 3.78 8.85 -1.19
C ASP A 187 4.45 9.44 0.05
N ASN A 188 5.72 9.80 -0.10
CA ASN A 188 6.55 10.34 0.97
C ASN A 188 6.54 9.48 2.26
N CYS A 189 6.57 8.15 2.12
CA CYS A 189 6.52 7.23 3.25
C CYS A 189 7.91 6.76 3.67
N TYR A 190 8.09 6.47 4.96
CA TYR A 190 9.33 5.91 5.51
C TYR A 190 9.13 4.54 6.15
N PHE A 191 9.90 3.55 5.71
CA PHE A 191 9.89 2.18 6.22
C PHE A 191 11.22 1.89 6.92
N TYR A 192 11.18 1.69 8.22
CA TYR A 192 12.38 1.51 9.05
C TYR A 192 12.33 0.25 9.90
N ASN A 193 13.32 -0.63 9.74
CA ASN A 193 13.50 -1.81 10.59
C ASN A 193 12.24 -2.71 10.67
N ASN A 194 11.51 -2.85 9.56
CA ASN A 194 10.41 -3.80 9.49
C ASN A 194 10.93 -5.19 9.08
N ARG A 195 10.42 -6.21 9.75
CA ARG A 195 10.73 -7.61 9.50
C ARG A 195 9.61 -8.25 8.70
N GLU A 196 9.96 -9.34 8.03
CA GLU A 196 9.11 -10.01 7.06
C GLU A 196 8.90 -9.20 5.75
N LEU A 197 8.00 -9.67 4.89
CA LEU A 197 7.70 -9.08 3.59
C LEU A 197 6.81 -7.84 3.71
N LEU A 198 7.24 -6.67 3.22
CA LEU A 198 6.41 -5.45 3.37
C LEU A 198 5.10 -5.51 2.56
N PHE A 199 5.16 -5.93 1.29
CA PHE A 199 4.02 -5.96 0.40
C PHE A 199 3.78 -7.37 -0.17
N TYR A 200 2.60 -7.92 0.10
CA TYR A 200 2.19 -9.24 -0.38
C TYR A 200 0.95 -9.12 -1.26
N ILE A 201 1.18 -9.05 -2.58
CA ILE A 201 0.14 -8.81 -3.59
C ILE A 201 -0.09 -10.10 -4.37
N ILE A 202 -1.17 -10.80 -4.03
CA ILE A 202 -1.42 -12.16 -4.53
C ILE A 202 -2.85 -12.40 -5.00
N MET A 203 -2.99 -13.47 -5.78
CA MET A 203 -4.27 -14.09 -6.10
C MET A 203 -4.42 -15.37 -5.29
N LYS A 204 -5.52 -15.51 -4.57
CA LYS A 204 -5.82 -16.68 -3.74
C LYS A 204 -6.00 -17.94 -4.59
N GLU A 205 -6.79 -17.82 -5.66
CA GLU A 205 -7.07 -18.92 -6.58
C GLU A 205 -6.30 -18.73 -7.88
N VAL A 206 -5.41 -19.69 -8.16
CA VAL A 206 -4.55 -19.66 -9.34
C VAL A 206 -5.19 -20.47 -10.45
N THR A 207 -6.11 -19.88 -11.19
CA THR A 207 -6.58 -20.41 -12.47
C THR A 207 -5.73 -19.85 -13.62
N ALA A 208 -5.69 -20.54 -14.76
CA ALA A 208 -4.97 -20.04 -15.94
C ALA A 208 -5.47 -18.65 -16.36
N LEU A 209 -6.78 -18.41 -16.29
CA LEU A 209 -7.42 -17.11 -16.57
C LEU A 209 -7.07 -16.05 -15.52
N ALA A 210 -7.06 -16.42 -14.23
CA ALA A 210 -6.68 -15.52 -13.15
C ALA A 210 -5.28 -14.93 -13.37
N LEU A 211 -4.34 -15.77 -13.82
CA LEU A 211 -2.96 -15.36 -14.07
C LEU A 211 -2.81 -14.31 -15.18
N GLU A 212 -3.75 -14.23 -16.14
CA GLU A 212 -3.69 -13.24 -17.22
C GLU A 212 -4.34 -11.90 -16.89
N SER A 213 -5.14 -11.85 -15.82
CA SER A 213 -5.91 -10.68 -15.45
C SER A 213 -5.11 -9.72 -14.56
N LEU A 214 -4.83 -8.52 -15.06
CA LEU A 214 -4.17 -7.44 -14.33
C LEU A 214 -5.23 -6.48 -13.78
N CYS A 215 -5.39 -6.40 -12.47
CA CYS A 215 -6.29 -5.42 -11.83
C CYS A 215 -5.81 -4.95 -10.47
N GLN A 216 -4.52 -5.13 -10.21
CA GLN A 216 -3.87 -4.73 -8.98
C GLN A 216 -2.77 -3.75 -9.35
N ARG A 217 -2.58 -2.72 -8.52
CA ARG A 217 -1.57 -1.69 -8.72
C ARG A 217 -0.93 -1.32 -7.40
N VAL A 218 0.38 -1.23 -7.39
CA VAL A 218 1.16 -0.66 -6.29
C VAL A 218 1.98 0.49 -6.85
N ILE A 219 1.84 1.67 -6.25
CA ILE A 219 2.57 2.89 -6.59
C ILE A 219 3.37 3.31 -5.37
N ILE A 220 4.68 3.48 -5.54
CA ILE A 220 5.61 3.92 -4.50
C ILE A 220 6.34 5.15 -5.03
N ASN A 221 6.11 6.30 -4.41
CA ASN A 221 6.70 7.58 -4.78
C ASN A 221 7.44 8.18 -3.59
N ASN A 222 8.59 8.80 -3.85
CA ASN A 222 9.30 9.66 -2.89
C ASN A 222 9.57 8.99 -1.54
N SER A 223 9.69 7.66 -1.52
CA SER A 223 9.67 6.87 -0.28
C SER A 223 11.05 6.31 0.06
N ARG A 224 11.28 6.06 1.34
CA ARG A 224 12.56 5.56 1.86
C ARG A 224 12.37 4.23 2.59
N PHE A 225 13.24 3.27 2.32
CA PHE A 225 13.21 1.92 2.88
C PHE A 225 14.58 1.58 3.46
N GLU A 226 14.66 1.44 4.79
CA GLU A 226 15.88 1.14 5.49
C GLU A 226 15.77 0.01 6.50
N TYR A 227 16.77 -0.88 6.48
CA TYR A 227 16.88 -1.99 7.42
C TYR A 227 15.67 -2.93 7.43
N ASN A 228 14.92 -2.98 6.33
CA ASN A 228 13.80 -3.89 6.18
C ASN A 228 14.29 -5.24 5.63
N ASP A 229 13.47 -6.28 5.80
CA ASP A 229 13.70 -7.56 5.13
C ASP A 229 13.24 -7.48 3.65
N ASN A 230 12.43 -8.42 3.18
CA ASN A 230 11.98 -8.47 1.79
C ASN A 230 10.95 -7.37 1.49
N ILE A 231 11.03 -6.74 0.30
CA ILE A 231 10.18 -5.58 -0.01
C ILE A 231 8.83 -5.99 -0.59
N ILE A 232 8.79 -6.59 -1.78
CA ILE A 232 7.52 -6.89 -2.45
C ILE A 232 7.50 -8.24 -3.16
N ARG A 233 6.37 -8.92 -3.03
CA ARG A 233 5.95 -10.02 -3.88
C ARG A 233 4.70 -9.65 -4.65
N LEU A 234 4.77 -9.79 -5.97
CA LEU A 234 3.74 -9.41 -6.94
C LEU A 234 3.38 -10.61 -7.82
N GLN A 235 2.25 -11.27 -7.51
CA GLN A 235 1.74 -12.35 -8.34
C GLN A 235 0.89 -11.86 -9.50
N SER A 236 0.15 -10.76 -9.34
CA SER A 236 -0.63 -10.14 -10.42
C SER A 236 -0.64 -8.62 -10.25
N GLY A 237 -0.51 -7.89 -11.37
CA GLY A 237 -0.71 -6.45 -11.41
C GLY A 237 0.52 -5.65 -11.83
N ASN A 238 0.45 -4.35 -11.54
CA ASN A 238 1.46 -3.37 -11.92
C ASN A 238 2.16 -2.81 -10.68
N LEU A 239 3.47 -2.73 -10.71
CA LEU A 239 4.31 -2.10 -9.69
C LEU A 239 5.06 -0.93 -10.31
N PHE A 240 4.88 0.25 -9.73
CA PHE A 240 5.56 1.48 -10.11
C PHE A 240 6.32 2.03 -8.91
N ILE A 241 7.65 2.16 -9.04
CA ILE A 241 8.52 2.75 -8.03
C ILE A 241 9.23 3.95 -8.64
N ASN A 242 9.13 5.10 -7.99
CA ASN A 242 9.67 6.37 -8.47
C ASN A 242 10.34 7.15 -7.34
N ASN A 243 11.49 7.75 -7.65
CA ASN A 243 12.20 8.68 -6.75
C ASN A 243 12.34 8.13 -5.32
N SER A 244 12.68 6.84 -5.19
CA SER A 244 12.68 6.15 -3.90
C SER A 244 14.07 5.61 -3.57
N THR A 245 14.35 5.46 -2.27
CA THR A 245 15.65 4.98 -1.78
C THR A 245 15.48 3.69 -0.98
N PHE A 246 16.27 2.67 -1.33
CA PHE A 246 16.33 1.38 -0.66
C PHE A 246 17.76 1.17 -0.16
N ASN A 247 17.96 1.19 1.14
CA ASN A 247 19.29 1.18 1.74
C ASN A 247 19.39 0.20 2.91
N ASN A 248 20.45 -0.62 2.96
CA ASN A 248 20.70 -1.56 4.05
C ASN A 248 19.55 -2.57 4.31
N ASN A 249 18.79 -2.95 3.28
CA ASN A 249 17.75 -3.96 3.42
C ASN A 249 18.35 -5.38 3.28
N TYR A 250 17.66 -6.38 3.85
CA TYR A 250 18.15 -7.74 4.02
C TYR A 250 17.26 -8.76 3.29
N SER A 251 17.82 -9.90 2.87
CA SER A 251 17.02 -11.00 2.32
C SER A 251 16.66 -12.04 3.38
N LYS A 252 15.43 -12.57 3.34
CA LYS A 252 14.98 -13.72 4.13
C LYS A 252 14.40 -14.82 3.21
N LYS A 253 14.96 -16.03 3.30
CA LYS A 253 14.77 -17.13 2.32
C LYS A 253 13.39 -17.76 2.29
N ASN A 254 12.67 -17.73 3.40
CA ASN A 254 11.41 -18.46 3.50
C ASN A 254 10.20 -17.62 3.05
N GLU A 255 10.40 -16.33 2.77
CA GLU A 255 9.29 -15.40 2.57
C GLU A 255 9.12 -14.98 1.11
N ALA A 256 10.23 -14.84 0.36
CA ALA A 256 10.24 -14.40 -1.02
C ALA A 256 11.30 -15.13 -1.83
N THR A 257 11.13 -15.16 -3.16
CA THR A 257 12.18 -15.69 -4.06
C THR A 257 13.19 -14.64 -4.48
N ALA A 258 13.02 -13.39 -4.01
CA ALA A 258 13.93 -12.28 -4.21
C ALA A 258 13.86 -11.29 -3.03
N GLN A 259 14.91 -10.49 -2.87
CA GLN A 259 15.00 -9.49 -1.79
C GLN A 259 14.14 -8.25 -2.07
N PHE A 260 14.30 -7.67 -3.25
CA PHE A 260 13.69 -6.39 -3.61
C PHE A 260 12.38 -6.59 -4.36
N ILE A 261 12.39 -7.31 -5.48
CA ILE A 261 11.19 -7.52 -6.30
C ILE A 261 11.05 -9.00 -6.64
N ASP A 262 9.98 -9.63 -6.18
CA ASP A 262 9.57 -11.00 -6.52
C ASP A 262 8.28 -10.96 -7.37
N SER A 263 8.40 -10.88 -8.69
CA SER A 263 7.26 -10.84 -9.63
C SER A 263 7.18 -12.10 -10.48
N TYR A 264 6.05 -12.81 -10.44
CA TYR A 264 5.90 -14.10 -11.15
C TYR A 264 4.59 -14.31 -11.90
N GLY A 265 3.78 -13.26 -12.05
CA GLY A 265 2.56 -13.25 -12.84
C GLY A 265 2.78 -13.02 -14.33
N TYR A 266 1.82 -13.47 -15.13
CA TYR A 266 1.79 -13.14 -16.55
C TYR A 266 1.46 -11.66 -16.75
N LYS A 267 2.18 -11.01 -17.66
CA LYS A 267 1.96 -9.61 -18.07
C LYS A 267 2.11 -8.58 -16.93
N ASN A 268 2.53 -8.97 -15.73
CA ASN A 268 2.85 -8.02 -14.67
C ASN A 268 3.77 -6.93 -15.21
N LYS A 269 3.50 -5.68 -14.86
CA LYS A 269 4.32 -4.54 -15.30
C LYS A 269 5.09 -4.01 -14.11
N VAL A 270 6.41 -4.17 -14.12
CA VAL A 270 7.31 -3.65 -13.08
C VAL A 270 8.12 -2.49 -13.67
N ILE A 271 7.91 -1.29 -13.15
CA ILE A 271 8.68 -0.10 -13.54
C ILE A 271 9.34 0.50 -12.31
N VAL A 272 10.67 0.63 -12.36
CA VAL A 272 11.48 1.31 -11.35
C VAL A 272 12.21 2.47 -12.00
N LYS A 273 12.05 3.68 -11.48
CA LYS A 273 12.68 4.86 -12.06
C LYS A 273 13.23 5.81 -11.02
N ASP A 274 14.26 6.56 -11.42
CA ASP A 274 14.80 7.68 -10.65
C ASP A 274 15.16 7.30 -9.20
N SER A 275 15.52 6.03 -8.96
CA SER A 275 15.61 5.44 -7.62
C SER A 275 17.02 4.97 -7.29
N GLN A 276 17.32 4.91 -5.98
CA GLN A 276 18.60 4.41 -5.47
C GLN A 276 18.41 3.11 -4.69
N ILE A 277 19.21 2.10 -5.03
CA ILE A 277 19.24 0.80 -4.34
C ILE A 277 20.69 0.55 -3.92
N SER A 278 20.95 0.57 -2.62
CA SER A 278 22.31 0.52 -2.08
C SER A 278 22.47 -0.38 -0.88
N ASN A 279 23.67 -0.93 -0.72
CA ASN A 279 24.10 -1.62 0.50
C ASN A 279 23.20 -2.83 0.86
N ILE A 280 22.79 -3.60 -0.14
CA ILE A 280 21.93 -4.78 0.07
C ILE A 280 22.82 -6.00 0.27
N LYS A 281 22.57 -6.74 1.35
CA LYS A 281 23.21 -8.04 1.58
C LYS A 281 22.23 -9.16 1.21
N LEU A 282 22.53 -9.86 0.12
CA LEU A 282 21.78 -11.03 -0.32
C LEU A 282 22.21 -12.26 0.48
N VAL A 283 21.23 -13.01 0.96
CA VAL A 283 21.43 -14.28 1.68
C VAL A 283 21.20 -15.44 0.71
N ASP A 284 22.08 -16.44 0.78
CA ASP A 284 22.03 -17.66 -0.04
C ASP A 284 21.97 -17.39 -1.56
N ASP A 285 21.06 -18.04 -2.27
CA ASP A 285 20.87 -17.97 -3.71
C ASP A 285 19.75 -16.98 -4.13
N LEU A 286 19.27 -16.16 -3.19
CA LEU A 286 18.19 -15.20 -3.45
C LEU A 286 18.72 -14.04 -4.30
N PRO A 287 18.20 -13.84 -5.52
CA PRO A 287 18.50 -12.64 -6.29
C PRO A 287 17.96 -11.38 -5.59
N LEU A 288 18.50 -10.23 -5.99
CA LEU A 288 17.88 -8.93 -5.68
C LEU A 288 16.51 -8.85 -6.33
N ILE A 289 16.40 -9.22 -7.60
CA ILE A 289 15.18 -9.17 -8.40
C ILE A 289 14.92 -10.54 -9.05
N PHE A 290 13.70 -11.05 -8.89
CA PHE A 290 13.18 -12.19 -9.61
C PHE A 290 12.00 -11.77 -10.47
N ILE A 291 12.10 -12.02 -11.78
CA ILE A 291 11.04 -11.76 -12.75
C ILE A 291 10.68 -13.05 -13.47
N LYS A 292 9.39 -13.39 -13.49
CA LYS A 292 8.84 -14.48 -14.29
C LYS A 292 7.56 -14.02 -14.99
N LYS A 293 7.53 -14.12 -16.31
CA LYS A 293 6.41 -13.78 -17.20
C LYS A 293 5.93 -12.32 -17.11
N SER A 294 6.78 -11.44 -16.59
CA SER A 294 6.49 -10.03 -16.37
C SER A 294 7.31 -9.13 -17.31
N TYR A 295 6.77 -7.97 -17.64
CA TYR A 295 7.51 -6.84 -18.20
C TYR A 295 8.29 -6.15 -17.08
N MET A 296 9.57 -5.85 -17.30
CA MET A 296 10.36 -5.06 -16.36
C MET A 296 11.09 -3.93 -17.08
N LYS A 297 10.97 -2.71 -16.56
CA LYS A 297 11.76 -1.55 -16.98
C LYS A 297 12.41 -0.89 -15.76
N ILE A 298 13.73 -0.81 -15.74
CA ILE A 298 14.49 -0.05 -14.74
C ILE A 298 15.20 1.08 -15.48
N TYR A 299 14.96 2.34 -15.11
CA TYR A 299 15.61 3.45 -15.79
C TYR A 299 16.01 4.60 -14.87
N ASN A 300 17.14 5.24 -15.19
CA ASN A 300 17.72 6.31 -14.38
C ASN A 300 17.89 5.95 -12.89
N CYS A 301 18.25 4.69 -12.61
CA CYS A 301 18.47 4.21 -11.25
C CYS A 301 19.96 4.08 -10.92
N ARG A 302 20.29 4.23 -9.63
CA ARG A 302 21.62 3.95 -9.07
C ARG A 302 21.59 2.68 -8.25
N ILE A 303 22.30 1.64 -8.68
CA ILE A 303 22.39 0.37 -7.97
C ILE A 303 23.85 0.11 -7.59
N ASN A 304 24.16 0.05 -6.30
CA ASN A 304 25.54 -0.14 -5.83
C ASN A 304 25.63 -0.94 -4.54
N ASN A 305 26.84 -1.48 -4.30
CA ASN A 305 27.16 -2.25 -3.09
C ASN A 305 26.15 -3.36 -2.77
N ILE A 306 25.83 -4.18 -3.78
CA ILE A 306 25.00 -5.38 -3.61
C ILE A 306 25.95 -6.55 -3.40
N VAL A 307 25.92 -7.15 -2.21
CA VAL A 307 26.84 -8.22 -1.83
C VAL A 307 26.04 -9.51 -1.62
N GLY A 308 26.40 -10.59 -2.31
CA GLY A 308 25.74 -11.89 -2.18
C GLY A 308 26.69 -13.05 -2.43
N SER A 309 26.38 -14.21 -1.83
CA SER A 309 27.11 -15.47 -2.04
C SER A 309 26.96 -16.02 -3.46
N TYR A 310 25.87 -15.69 -4.15
CA TYR A 310 25.60 -16.15 -5.51
C TYR A 310 25.78 -15.04 -6.55
N TYR A 311 26.12 -15.47 -7.76
CA TYR A 311 26.56 -14.59 -8.84
C TYR A 311 25.46 -13.90 -9.64
N HIS A 312 24.19 -13.87 -9.22
CA HIS A 312 23.15 -13.22 -10.03
C HIS A 312 22.26 -12.31 -9.20
N MET A 313 22.25 -11.03 -9.55
CA MET A 313 21.39 -10.04 -8.90
C MET A 313 19.98 -10.04 -9.49
N ILE A 314 19.87 -10.34 -10.78
CA ILE A 314 18.59 -10.43 -11.48
C ILE A 314 18.44 -11.84 -12.04
N ARG A 315 17.37 -12.54 -11.64
CA ARG A 315 16.99 -13.86 -12.16
C ARG A 315 15.72 -13.72 -12.98
N ILE A 316 15.78 -14.17 -14.22
CA ILE A 316 14.67 -14.04 -15.18
C ILE A 316 14.23 -15.43 -15.62
N LYS A 317 12.94 -15.74 -15.53
CA LYS A 317 12.34 -16.96 -16.06
C LYS A 317 11.21 -16.60 -17.02
N ILE A 318 11.48 -16.63 -18.32
CA ILE A 318 10.51 -16.29 -19.39
C ILE A 318 9.97 -14.86 -19.20
N ALA A 319 10.63 -13.84 -19.76
CA ALA A 319 10.12 -12.47 -19.73
C ALA A 319 9.88 -11.96 -21.15
N PRO A 320 8.70 -11.37 -21.45
CA PRO A 320 8.43 -10.82 -22.78
C PRO A 320 9.36 -9.65 -23.12
N THR A 321 9.71 -8.80 -22.14
CA THR A 321 10.61 -7.67 -22.36
C THR A 321 11.28 -7.24 -21.05
N ILE A 322 12.57 -6.93 -21.14
CA ILE A 322 13.37 -6.35 -20.06
C ILE A 322 14.16 -5.17 -20.61
N GLU A 323 13.96 -4.01 -20.00
CA GLU A 323 14.60 -2.76 -20.41
C GLU A 323 15.42 -2.19 -19.23
N LEU A 324 16.71 -1.96 -19.46
CA LEU A 324 17.61 -1.29 -18.53
C LEU A 324 18.19 -0.05 -19.21
N GLU A 325 17.72 1.14 -18.85
CA GLU A 325 18.06 2.39 -19.55
C GLU A 325 18.71 3.42 -18.62
N LYS A 326 19.85 4.00 -19.02
CA LYS A 326 20.51 5.11 -18.29
C LYS A 326 20.78 4.81 -16.80
N ASN A 327 21.02 3.55 -16.45
CA ASN A 327 21.30 3.17 -15.06
C ASN A 327 22.79 3.23 -14.75
N TYR A 328 23.14 3.67 -13.54
CA TYR A 328 24.49 3.52 -13.00
C TYR A 328 24.53 2.28 -12.10
N ILE A 329 25.16 1.22 -12.58
CA ILE A 329 25.17 -0.07 -11.88
C ILE A 329 26.60 -0.54 -11.66
N TYR A 330 27.03 -0.57 -10.40
CA TYR A 330 28.36 -1.04 -10.02
C TYR A 330 28.30 -2.54 -9.77
N GLN A 331 28.91 -3.33 -10.67
CA GLN A 331 28.93 -4.80 -10.70
C GLN A 331 27.55 -5.44 -10.92
N ILE A 332 27.16 -5.62 -12.19
CA ILE A 332 25.97 -6.39 -12.55
C ILE A 332 26.33 -7.81 -13.01
N ARG A 333 25.54 -8.78 -12.57
CA ARG A 333 25.46 -10.09 -13.19
C ARG A 333 23.98 -10.49 -13.33
N ILE A 334 23.58 -10.76 -14.57
CA ILE A 334 22.21 -11.14 -14.95
C ILE A 334 22.23 -12.63 -15.31
N PHE A 335 21.28 -13.40 -14.77
CA PHE A 335 21.10 -14.80 -15.12
C PHE A 335 19.72 -15.00 -15.75
N ILE A 336 19.74 -15.48 -17.00
CA ILE A 336 18.55 -15.74 -17.81
C ILE A 336 18.41 -17.25 -17.92
N ILE A 337 17.25 -17.78 -17.50
CA ILE A 337 16.92 -19.21 -17.51
C ILE A 337 15.83 -19.48 -18.55
#